data_AF-A0A353G676-F1
#
_entry.id   AF-A0A353G676-F1
#
_cell.length_a   1.000
_cell.length_b   1.000
_cell.length_c   1.000
_cell.angle_alpha   90.00
_cell.angle_beta   90.00
_cell.angle_gamma   90.00
#
_symmetry.space_group_name_H-M   'P 1'
#
loop_
_entity.id
_entity.type
_entity.pdbx_description
1 polymer ?
#
loop_
_entity_poly.entity_id
_entity_poly.type
_entity_poly.pdbx_seq_one_letter_code
_entity_poly.pdbx_strand_id
1 'polypeptide(L)'
;MSDALQTLKYWFDVEALTAPNAEEDDDKSENHFVTYVRDGVYPWESDFRSPKRDQQERQYKHFVRFGILARASYDHELLTTLQTTAAPDYDSGGRQNTSDFTFLGVFEVSAGGYVQAETLKLASFAQAFSALKNHQTLQFADYSATLEEYFDKEAGRLVEEQVPASGLFIQTLQEKAIQLLKWTPAGIDRGPQAIVVSKATLEKDEKPINPRIDPINSFFLDDLGAAINSVKNKQPAGLVLPYLAEPSESGRVDSTSIEAIDEKLSLDLLPDGRWPSQFSLTLMQQVAVNEGLRALHSGGLFSLNGPPGTGKTTLLMDVVAAILVERAKILTTFSTPNNAFKKCGEVKYPNQPNPANIYALDARLHDFIMVVTSANNGAVENVTREFPLQSKIDPQYHDIADYFSPTATALLKKGSDDESEDTAGEHNTVNA
;
A
#
# COMPACT_ATOMS: atom_id res chain seq x y z
N MET A 1 26.09 6.90 -7.08
CA MET A 1 25.09 7.97 -6.83
C MET A 1 24.31 8.31 -8.10
N SER A 2 24.99 8.50 -9.25
CA SER A 2 24.31 8.72 -10.53
C SER A 2 23.37 7.55 -10.88
N ASP A 3 23.85 6.32 -10.72
CA ASP A 3 23.09 5.12 -11.12
C ASP A 3 21.87 4.89 -10.23
N ALA A 4 22.01 4.99 -8.90
CA ALA A 4 20.88 4.92 -7.98
C ALA A 4 19.81 5.99 -8.28
N LEU A 5 20.21 7.21 -8.65
CA LEU A 5 19.27 8.26 -9.04
C LEU A 5 18.58 7.92 -10.37
N GLN A 6 19.29 7.29 -11.31
CA GLN A 6 18.71 6.82 -12.57
C GLN A 6 17.70 5.69 -12.33
N THR A 7 18.01 4.72 -11.47
CA THR A 7 17.08 3.64 -11.08
C THR A 7 15.84 4.18 -10.39
N LEU A 8 15.99 5.11 -9.44
CA LEU A 8 14.84 5.73 -8.78
C LEU A 8 13.97 6.52 -9.76
N LYS A 9 14.58 7.28 -10.67
CA LYS A 9 13.85 8.01 -11.71
C LYS A 9 13.12 7.07 -12.65
N TYR A 10 13.75 5.97 -13.06
CA TYR A 10 13.12 4.97 -13.90
C TYR A 10 11.84 4.43 -13.23
N TRP A 11 11.91 3.99 -11.97
CA TRP A 11 10.72 3.50 -11.25
C TRP A 11 9.69 4.61 -11.02
N PHE A 12 10.12 5.83 -10.70
CA PHE A 12 9.21 6.97 -10.61
C PHE A 12 8.48 7.20 -11.93
N ASP A 13 9.17 7.20 -13.07
CA ASP A 13 8.57 7.42 -14.38
C ASP A 13 7.62 6.28 -14.76
N VAL A 14 7.95 5.02 -14.43
CA VAL A 14 7.06 3.86 -14.63
C VAL A 14 5.76 4.04 -13.83
N GLU A 15 5.85 4.31 -12.54
CA GLU A 15 4.68 4.51 -11.67
C GLU A 15 3.89 5.76 -12.08
N ALA A 16 4.58 6.83 -12.47
CA ALA A 16 3.95 8.11 -12.79
C ALA A 16 3.26 8.06 -14.15
N LEU A 17 3.86 7.44 -15.18
CA LEU A 17 3.31 7.35 -16.54
C LEU A 17 2.30 6.21 -16.71
N THR A 18 2.11 5.37 -15.69
CA THR A 18 1.08 4.33 -15.72
C THR A 18 -0.29 4.95 -15.53
N ALA A 19 -1.10 4.91 -16.59
CA ALA A 19 -2.44 5.47 -16.57
C ALA A 19 -3.43 4.52 -15.86
N PRO A 20 -4.35 5.03 -15.02
CA PRO A 20 -5.39 4.21 -14.39
C PRO A 20 -6.43 3.76 -15.42
N ASN A 21 -7.13 2.67 -15.11
CA ASN A 21 -8.20 2.13 -15.95
C ASN A 21 -9.53 2.86 -15.65
N ALA A 22 -10.20 3.38 -16.67
CA ALA A 22 -11.42 4.17 -16.48
C ALA A 22 -12.67 3.34 -16.22
N GLU A 23 -12.59 2.02 -16.41
CA GLU A 23 -13.69 1.07 -16.25
C GLU A 23 -13.52 0.18 -15.03
N GLU A 24 -12.28 -0.06 -14.61
CA GLU A 24 -12.00 -0.93 -13.48
C GLU A 24 -12.25 -0.19 -12.16
N ASP A 25 -12.70 -0.96 -11.20
CA ASP A 25 -12.87 -0.61 -9.81
C ASP A 25 -12.44 -1.86 -9.04
N ASP A 26 -11.62 -1.71 -7.99
CA ASP A 26 -11.12 -2.86 -7.22
C ASP A 26 -12.26 -3.61 -6.50
N ASP A 27 -13.46 -3.02 -6.47
CA ASP A 27 -14.67 -3.61 -5.95
C ASP A 27 -15.26 -4.68 -6.90
N LYS A 28 -14.89 -5.95 -6.65
CA LYS A 28 -15.49 -7.11 -7.34
C LYS A 28 -16.91 -7.44 -6.90
N SER A 29 -17.50 -6.66 -5.98
CA SER A 29 -18.84 -6.93 -5.46
C SER A 29 -19.92 -6.59 -6.50
N GLU A 30 -21.10 -7.20 -6.33
CA GLU A 30 -22.29 -6.86 -7.11
C GLU A 30 -22.89 -5.48 -6.74
N ASN A 31 -22.21 -4.64 -5.95
CA ASN A 31 -22.77 -3.39 -5.42
C ASN A 31 -22.43 -2.14 -6.25
N HIS A 32 -21.73 -2.27 -7.38
CA HIS A 32 -21.44 -1.14 -8.27
C HIS A 32 -21.88 -1.36 -9.72
N PHE A 33 -22.01 -0.29 -10.51
CA PHE A 33 -22.14 -0.35 -11.96
C PHE A 33 -21.44 0.82 -12.64
N VAL A 34 -21.05 0.63 -13.90
CA VAL A 34 -20.33 1.62 -14.71
C VAL A 34 -21.25 2.16 -15.80
N THR A 35 -21.29 3.48 -15.97
CA THR A 35 -22.08 4.18 -17.00
C THR A 35 -21.17 5.00 -17.91
N TYR A 36 -21.27 4.78 -19.23
CA TYR A 36 -20.60 5.58 -20.25
C TYR A 36 -21.53 6.70 -20.69
N VAL A 37 -21.22 7.95 -20.33
CA VAL A 37 -22.06 9.10 -20.66
C VAL A 37 -21.70 9.61 -22.06
N ARG A 38 -22.51 9.26 -23.07
CA ARG A 38 -22.34 9.72 -24.46
C ARG A 38 -23.40 10.74 -24.89
N ASP A 39 -24.63 10.57 -24.43
CA ASP A 39 -25.78 11.38 -24.83
C ASP A 39 -26.19 12.41 -23.77
N GLY A 40 -25.32 12.66 -22.79
CA GLY A 40 -25.56 13.61 -21.70
C GLY A 40 -26.54 13.14 -20.63
N VAL A 41 -26.95 11.86 -20.65
CA VAL A 41 -27.81 11.28 -19.60
C VAL A 41 -26.94 10.74 -18.46
N TYR A 42 -27.16 11.24 -17.25
CA TYR A 42 -26.36 10.91 -16.06
C TYR A 42 -27.08 9.97 -15.08
N PRO A 43 -26.35 9.18 -14.27
CA PRO A 43 -26.95 8.22 -13.34
C PRO A 43 -27.90 8.80 -12.27
N TRP A 44 -27.77 10.09 -11.96
CA TRP A 44 -28.62 10.80 -10.98
C TRP A 44 -29.84 11.48 -11.61
N GLU A 45 -30.02 11.37 -12.93
CA GLU A 45 -31.18 11.96 -13.61
C GLU A 45 -32.42 11.05 -13.52
N SER A 46 -33.61 11.66 -13.47
CA SER A 46 -34.86 10.95 -13.22
C SER A 46 -35.25 9.93 -14.31
N ASP A 47 -34.77 10.13 -15.53
CA ASP A 47 -34.99 9.29 -16.70
C ASP A 47 -33.90 8.22 -16.88
N PHE A 48 -32.86 8.24 -16.05
CA PHE A 48 -31.84 7.20 -16.04
C PHE A 48 -32.43 5.84 -15.67
N ARG A 49 -32.12 4.83 -16.49
CA ARG A 49 -32.51 3.44 -16.25
C ARG A 49 -31.29 2.66 -15.79
N SER A 50 -31.22 2.39 -14.48
CA SER A 50 -30.14 1.57 -13.91
C SER A 50 -30.03 0.22 -14.64
N PRO A 51 -28.81 -0.22 -15.01
CA PRO A 51 -28.59 -1.53 -15.59
C PRO A 51 -28.97 -2.67 -14.64
N LYS A 52 -28.94 -2.42 -13.32
CA LYS A 52 -29.34 -3.36 -12.27
C LYS A 52 -30.80 -3.11 -11.87
N ARG A 53 -31.73 -3.70 -12.64
CA ARG A 53 -33.18 -3.53 -12.45
C ARG A 53 -33.68 -3.91 -11.05
N ASP A 54 -33.06 -4.92 -10.44
CA ASP A 54 -33.43 -5.43 -9.12
C ASP A 54 -32.96 -4.53 -7.96
N GLN A 55 -32.21 -3.46 -8.26
CA GLN A 55 -31.61 -2.56 -7.27
C GLN A 55 -31.96 -1.09 -7.50
N GLN A 56 -33.00 -0.78 -8.28
CA GLN A 56 -33.39 0.60 -8.63
C GLN A 56 -33.76 1.48 -7.43
N GLU A 57 -34.14 0.89 -6.29
CA GLU A 57 -34.49 1.63 -5.06
C GLU A 57 -33.27 1.92 -4.16
N ARG A 58 -32.07 1.44 -4.51
CA ARG A 58 -30.86 1.70 -3.70
C ARG A 58 -30.37 3.13 -3.90
N GLN A 59 -29.85 3.70 -2.82
CA GLN A 59 -29.08 4.94 -2.91
C GLN A 59 -27.67 4.64 -3.39
N TYR A 60 -27.22 5.43 -4.36
CA TYR A 60 -25.90 5.32 -4.97
C TYR A 60 -25.11 6.58 -4.73
N LYS A 61 -23.80 6.41 -4.60
CA LYS A 61 -22.82 7.47 -4.68
C LYS A 61 -22.04 7.31 -5.98
N HIS A 62 -21.79 8.41 -6.65
CA HIS A 62 -21.27 8.41 -8.01
C HIS A 62 -19.85 8.97 -8.04
N PHE A 63 -18.96 8.29 -8.77
CA PHE A 63 -17.58 8.68 -8.99
C PHE A 63 -17.41 9.00 -10.47
N VAL A 64 -17.31 10.29 -10.77
CA VAL A 64 -17.32 10.82 -12.13
C VAL A 64 -15.89 10.95 -12.63
N ARG A 65 -15.49 10.07 -13.54
CA ARG A 65 -14.22 10.15 -14.26
C ARG A 65 -14.40 11.09 -15.45
N PHE A 66 -13.54 12.10 -15.57
CA PHE A 66 -13.57 13.12 -16.64
C PHE A 66 -12.25 13.17 -17.41
N GLY A 67 -12.25 13.83 -18.58
CA GLY A 67 -11.08 13.83 -19.44
C GLY A 67 -10.84 12.45 -20.03
N ILE A 68 -11.89 11.80 -20.52
CA ILE A 68 -11.82 10.41 -20.98
C ILE A 68 -11.07 10.35 -22.32
N LEU A 69 -10.06 9.49 -22.39
CA LEU A 69 -9.29 9.25 -23.61
C LEU A 69 -9.05 7.76 -23.80
N ALA A 70 -8.99 7.32 -25.06
CA ALA A 70 -8.74 5.93 -25.39
C ALA A 70 -7.32 5.53 -24.96
N ARG A 71 -7.19 4.41 -24.23
CA ARG A 71 -5.92 3.93 -23.70
C ARG A 71 -4.89 3.70 -24.80
N ALA A 72 -5.30 3.07 -25.90
CA ALA A 72 -4.46 2.87 -27.07
C ALA A 72 -3.95 4.18 -27.70
N SER A 73 -4.70 5.28 -27.60
CA SER A 73 -4.24 6.58 -28.10
C SER A 73 -3.16 7.17 -27.21
N TYR A 74 -3.31 7.07 -25.88
CA TYR A 74 -2.28 7.45 -24.93
C TYR A 74 -1.01 6.61 -25.10
N ASP A 75 -1.13 5.29 -25.14
CA ASP A 75 0.02 4.38 -25.25
C ASP A 75 0.81 4.65 -26.55
N HIS A 76 0.11 4.90 -27.66
CA HIS A 76 0.76 5.27 -28.93
C HIS A 76 1.50 6.62 -28.84
N GLU A 77 0.88 7.62 -28.20
CA GLU A 77 1.49 8.94 -28.00
C GLU A 77 2.72 8.86 -27.07
N LEU A 78 2.64 8.02 -26.03
CA LEU A 78 3.73 7.76 -25.10
C LEU A 78 4.92 7.11 -25.80
N LEU A 79 4.71 6.01 -26.54
CA LEU A 79 5.75 5.33 -27.29
C LEU A 79 6.41 6.24 -28.32
N THR A 80 5.60 7.06 -29.02
CA THR A 80 6.09 8.04 -29.99
C THR A 80 6.97 9.10 -29.30
N THR A 81 6.54 9.61 -28.15
CA THR A 81 7.28 10.61 -27.37
C THR A 81 8.60 10.03 -26.85
N LEU A 82 8.60 8.76 -26.43
CA LEU A 82 9.79 8.02 -25.99
C LEU A 82 10.67 7.53 -27.15
N GLN A 83 10.26 7.74 -28.41
CA GLN A 83 10.96 7.29 -29.62
C GLN A 83 11.24 5.77 -29.60
N THR A 84 10.29 5.00 -29.10
CA THR A 84 10.40 3.55 -28.95
C THR A 84 9.17 2.83 -29.48
N THR A 85 9.24 1.52 -29.58
CA THR A 85 8.12 0.65 -29.97
C THR A 85 7.77 -0.28 -28.82
N ALA A 86 6.51 -0.72 -28.74
CA ALA A 86 6.11 -1.72 -27.76
C ALA A 86 6.99 -2.97 -27.90
N ALA A 87 7.62 -3.38 -26.80
CA ALA A 87 8.27 -4.68 -26.73
C ALA A 87 7.20 -5.76 -26.54
N PRO A 88 7.46 -7.01 -26.98
CA PRO A 88 6.59 -8.12 -26.64
C PRO A 88 6.54 -8.26 -25.12
N ASP A 89 5.34 -8.40 -24.57
CA ASP A 89 5.14 -8.67 -23.16
C ASP A 89 5.45 -10.14 -22.89
N TYR A 90 6.58 -10.40 -22.24
CA TYR A 90 7.03 -11.75 -21.88
C TYR A 90 6.59 -12.16 -20.46
N ASP A 91 6.12 -11.22 -19.64
CA ASP A 91 5.96 -11.41 -18.19
C ASP A 91 4.48 -11.47 -17.74
N SER A 92 3.54 -10.85 -18.45
CA SER A 92 2.14 -10.71 -17.97
C SER A 92 1.22 -11.91 -18.18
N GLY A 93 1.73 -13.06 -18.62
CA GLY A 93 0.96 -14.32 -18.62
C GLY A 93 -0.32 -14.32 -19.47
N GLY A 94 -0.41 -13.48 -20.50
CA GLY A 94 -1.39 -13.63 -21.60
C GLY A 94 -2.81 -13.11 -21.36
N ARG A 95 -3.10 -12.40 -20.26
CA ARG A 95 -4.36 -11.66 -20.09
C ARG A 95 -4.10 -10.22 -19.69
N GLN A 96 -3.76 -9.40 -20.69
CA GLN A 96 -3.94 -7.96 -20.56
C GLN A 96 -5.44 -7.67 -20.69
N ASN A 97 -6.12 -7.53 -19.56
CA ASN A 97 -7.45 -6.95 -19.52
C ASN A 97 -7.28 -5.43 -19.65
N THR A 98 -6.89 -4.96 -20.83
CA THR A 98 -6.72 -3.52 -21.04
C THR A 98 -8.09 -2.90 -21.16
N SER A 99 -8.47 -2.13 -20.16
CA SER A 99 -9.60 -1.22 -20.25
C SER A 99 -9.46 -0.32 -21.49
N ASP A 100 -10.58 0.05 -22.12
CA ASP A 100 -10.55 0.80 -23.38
C ASP A 100 -10.16 2.26 -23.14
N PHE A 101 -10.38 2.76 -21.92
CA PHE A 101 -10.24 4.16 -21.59
C PHE A 101 -9.37 4.41 -20.35
N THR A 102 -8.76 5.60 -20.32
CA THR A 102 -8.21 6.22 -19.11
C THR A 102 -8.83 7.61 -18.93
N PHE A 103 -8.49 8.32 -17.86
CA PHE A 103 -9.15 9.56 -17.45
C PHE A 103 -8.17 10.53 -16.76
N LEU A 104 -8.42 11.83 -16.87
CA LEU A 104 -7.54 12.87 -16.28
C LEU A 104 -7.78 13.06 -14.77
N GLY A 105 -8.99 12.79 -14.30
CA GLY A 105 -9.32 12.87 -12.89
C GLY A 105 -10.70 12.32 -12.56
N VAL A 106 -10.99 12.21 -11.27
CA VAL A 106 -12.23 11.70 -10.71
C VAL A 106 -12.70 12.59 -9.56
N PHE A 107 -14.00 12.74 -9.40
CA PHE A 107 -14.60 13.43 -8.26
C PHE A 107 -15.91 12.76 -7.85
N GLU A 108 -16.41 13.11 -6.67
CA GLU A 108 -17.60 12.53 -6.10
C GLU A 108 -18.86 13.36 -6.39
N VAL A 109 -19.95 12.67 -6.68
CA VAL A 109 -21.30 13.20 -6.82
C VAL A 109 -22.25 12.39 -5.94
N SER A 110 -23.05 13.10 -5.14
CA SER A 110 -24.07 12.49 -4.27
C SER A 110 -25.21 11.85 -5.07
N ALA A 111 -26.04 11.04 -4.41
CA ALA A 111 -27.23 10.42 -5.01
C ALA A 111 -28.18 11.43 -5.69
N GLY A 112 -28.23 12.67 -5.18
CA GLY A 112 -29.05 13.74 -5.76
C GLY A 112 -28.40 14.50 -6.91
N GLY A 113 -27.22 14.08 -7.37
CA GLY A 113 -26.49 14.73 -8.45
C GLY A 113 -25.62 15.92 -8.03
N TYR A 114 -25.49 16.21 -6.73
CA TYR A 114 -24.68 17.34 -6.26
C TYR A 114 -23.21 16.94 -6.11
N VAL A 115 -22.31 17.74 -6.72
CA VAL A 115 -20.85 17.62 -6.62
C VAL A 115 -20.42 17.81 -5.17
N GLN A 116 -19.48 16.97 -4.71
CA GLN A 116 -18.88 17.11 -3.38
C GLN A 116 -17.54 17.85 -3.48
N ALA A 117 -17.41 18.97 -2.77
CA ALA A 117 -16.15 19.69 -2.65
C ALA A 117 -15.08 18.84 -1.94
N GLU A 118 -13.81 19.16 -2.17
CA GLU A 118 -12.63 18.49 -1.60
C GLU A 118 -12.49 17.01 -2.02
N THR A 119 -13.18 16.59 -3.10
CA THR A 119 -13.17 15.20 -3.58
C THR A 119 -12.41 14.98 -4.89
N LEU A 120 -11.97 16.04 -5.57
CA LEU A 120 -11.21 15.90 -6.81
C LEU A 120 -9.90 15.14 -6.57
N LYS A 121 -9.64 14.13 -7.40
CA LYS A 121 -8.37 13.41 -7.51
C LYS A 121 -7.92 13.41 -8.96
N LEU A 122 -6.66 13.73 -9.21
CA LEU A 122 -6.08 13.81 -10.55
C LEU A 122 -5.16 12.64 -10.82
N ALA A 123 -5.18 12.15 -12.06
CA ALA A 123 -4.35 11.05 -12.48
C ALA A 123 -2.91 11.53 -12.77
N SER A 124 -1.95 10.95 -12.07
CA SER A 124 -0.53 11.32 -12.10
C SER A 124 0.08 11.26 -13.50
N PHE A 125 -0.36 10.31 -14.32
CA PHE A 125 0.16 10.12 -15.68
C PHE A 125 -0.05 11.33 -16.57
N ALA A 126 -1.16 12.04 -16.42
CA ALA A 126 -1.46 13.17 -17.29
C ALA A 126 -0.39 14.26 -17.13
N GLN A 127 0.00 14.50 -15.89
CA GLN A 127 1.04 15.45 -15.56
C GLN A 127 2.44 14.92 -15.93
N ALA A 128 2.75 13.68 -15.58
CA ALA A 128 4.04 13.08 -15.92
C ALA A 128 4.28 13.08 -17.43
N PHE A 129 3.24 12.74 -18.19
CA PHE A 129 3.30 12.72 -19.64
C PHE A 129 3.39 14.12 -20.24
N SER A 130 2.64 15.10 -19.71
CA SER A 130 2.80 16.49 -20.11
C SER A 130 4.23 16.99 -19.88
N ALA A 131 4.81 16.69 -18.72
CA ALA A 131 6.18 17.09 -18.38
C ALA A 131 7.20 16.47 -19.36
N LEU A 132 7.02 15.18 -19.68
CA LEU A 132 7.82 14.47 -20.67
C LEU A 132 7.69 15.11 -22.06
N LYS A 133 6.47 15.33 -22.54
CA LYS A 133 6.16 15.84 -23.88
C LYS A 133 6.62 17.28 -24.10
N ASN A 134 6.45 18.13 -23.09
CA ASN A 134 6.74 19.56 -23.19
C ASN A 134 8.18 19.92 -22.79
N HIS A 135 8.98 18.94 -22.35
CA HIS A 135 10.30 19.15 -21.74
C HIS A 135 10.27 20.20 -20.60
N GLN A 136 9.16 20.24 -19.85
CA GLN A 136 8.93 21.18 -18.76
C GLN A 136 8.71 20.42 -17.46
N THR A 137 9.32 20.88 -16.37
CA THR A 137 9.00 20.34 -15.04
C THR A 137 7.74 21.03 -14.51
N LEU A 138 6.60 20.35 -14.60
CA LEU A 138 5.41 20.69 -13.84
C LEU A 138 5.48 20.03 -12.46
N GLN A 139 5.39 20.79 -11.38
CA GLN A 139 5.33 20.22 -10.02
C GLN A 139 3.94 19.66 -9.74
N PHE A 140 3.87 18.45 -9.18
CA PHE A 140 2.61 17.75 -8.93
C PHE A 140 1.63 18.55 -8.06
N ALA A 141 2.18 19.18 -7.04
CA ALA A 141 1.43 20.05 -6.13
C ALA A 141 0.81 21.26 -6.84
N ASP A 142 1.54 21.93 -7.73
CA ASP A 142 1.05 23.17 -8.38
C ASP A 142 -0.10 22.90 -9.34
N TYR A 143 0.02 21.84 -10.15
CA TYR A 143 -1.04 21.41 -11.07
C TYR A 143 -2.30 21.00 -10.29
N SER A 144 -2.12 20.16 -9.27
CA SER A 144 -3.25 19.64 -8.48
C SER A 144 -3.94 20.75 -7.71
N ALA A 145 -3.20 21.57 -6.97
CA ALA A 145 -3.76 22.66 -6.18
C ALA A 145 -4.56 23.66 -7.02
N THR A 146 -4.05 24.02 -8.22
CA THR A 146 -4.76 24.98 -9.10
C THR A 146 -6.10 24.43 -9.60
N LEU A 147 -6.15 23.14 -9.92
CA LEU A 147 -7.37 22.52 -10.45
C LEU A 147 -8.35 22.15 -9.31
N GLU A 148 -7.84 21.75 -8.15
CA GLU A 148 -8.61 21.54 -6.91
C GLU A 148 -9.26 22.85 -6.45
N GLU A 149 -8.52 23.95 -6.39
CA GLU A 149 -9.08 25.27 -6.03
C GLU A 149 -10.22 25.70 -6.98
N TYR A 150 -10.01 25.50 -8.29
CA TYR A 150 -11.06 25.77 -9.28
C TYR A 150 -12.28 24.87 -9.07
N PHE A 151 -12.06 23.57 -8.86
CA PHE A 151 -13.12 22.59 -8.66
C PHE A 151 -13.93 22.89 -7.39
N ASP A 152 -13.28 23.16 -6.26
CA ASP A 152 -13.94 23.42 -4.98
C ASP A 152 -14.80 24.68 -5.04
N LYS A 153 -14.30 25.72 -5.71
CA LYS A 153 -15.06 26.94 -5.96
C LYS A 153 -16.32 26.68 -6.77
N GLU A 154 -16.21 25.94 -7.87
CA GLU A 154 -17.35 25.63 -8.73
C GLU A 154 -18.32 24.63 -8.07
N ALA A 155 -17.82 23.66 -7.33
CA ALA A 155 -18.63 22.73 -6.54
C ALA A 155 -19.45 23.48 -5.48
N GLY A 156 -18.83 24.40 -4.74
CA GLY A 156 -19.52 25.27 -3.78
C GLY A 156 -20.63 26.09 -4.44
N ARG A 157 -20.36 26.71 -5.59
CA ARG A 157 -21.35 27.46 -6.37
C ARG A 157 -22.54 26.60 -6.79
N LEU A 158 -22.29 25.40 -7.33
CA LEU A 158 -23.36 24.48 -7.76
C LEU A 158 -24.24 24.03 -6.59
N VAL A 159 -23.65 23.79 -5.42
CA VAL A 159 -24.40 23.44 -4.20
C VAL A 159 -25.26 24.61 -3.71
N GLU A 160 -24.72 25.84 -3.69
CA GLU A 160 -25.47 27.04 -3.31
C GLU A 160 -26.64 27.32 -4.27
N GLU A 161 -26.42 27.15 -5.57
CA GLU A 161 -27.44 27.34 -6.61
C GLU A 161 -28.43 26.15 -6.72
N GLN A 162 -28.20 25.06 -5.97
CA GLN A 162 -28.94 23.80 -6.05
C GLN A 162 -28.99 23.22 -7.47
N VAL A 163 -27.88 23.33 -8.19
CA VAL A 163 -27.73 22.82 -9.56
C VAL A 163 -26.95 21.50 -9.53
N PRO A 164 -27.49 20.40 -10.08
CA PRO A 164 -26.75 19.14 -10.17
C PRO A 164 -25.57 19.24 -11.14
N ALA A 165 -24.62 18.32 -10.99
CA ALA A 165 -23.52 18.14 -11.93
C ALA A 165 -24.07 17.94 -13.35
N SER A 166 -23.49 18.67 -14.31
CA SER A 166 -23.92 18.67 -15.70
C SER A 166 -22.75 18.40 -16.64
N GLY A 167 -23.05 18.04 -17.89
CA GLY A 167 -22.02 17.88 -18.92
C GLY A 167 -21.24 19.14 -19.20
N LEU A 168 -21.86 20.33 -19.08
CA LEU A 168 -21.15 21.60 -19.22
C LEU A 168 -20.09 21.79 -18.13
N PHE A 169 -20.42 21.44 -16.87
CA PHE A 169 -19.47 21.49 -15.77
C PHE A 169 -18.29 20.55 -16.01
N ILE A 170 -18.57 19.29 -16.37
CA ILE A 170 -17.55 18.27 -16.65
C ILE A 170 -16.66 18.67 -17.82
N GLN A 171 -17.24 19.19 -18.90
CA GLN A 171 -16.50 19.68 -20.06
C GLN A 171 -15.60 20.86 -19.69
N THR A 172 -16.12 21.84 -18.93
CA THR A 172 -15.33 23.00 -18.50
C THR A 172 -14.15 22.58 -17.62
N LEU A 173 -14.37 21.59 -16.73
CA LEU A 173 -13.31 21.02 -15.91
C LEU A 173 -12.24 20.31 -16.75
N GLN A 174 -12.64 19.54 -17.76
CA GLN A 174 -11.74 18.91 -18.73
C GLN A 174 -10.92 19.95 -19.50
N GLU A 175 -11.55 20.99 -20.03
CA GLU A 175 -10.88 22.07 -20.77
C GLU A 175 -9.85 22.79 -19.88
N LYS A 176 -10.20 23.06 -18.62
CA LYS A 176 -9.29 23.64 -17.63
C LYS A 176 -8.08 22.72 -17.37
N ALA A 177 -8.31 21.41 -17.20
CA ALA A 177 -7.24 20.44 -17.01
C ALA A 177 -6.30 20.39 -18.23
N ILE A 178 -6.83 20.30 -19.45
CA ILE A 178 -6.07 20.33 -20.71
C ILE A 178 -5.24 21.61 -20.83
N GLN A 179 -5.83 22.76 -20.49
CA GLN A 179 -5.14 24.05 -20.51
C GLN A 179 -3.95 24.07 -19.55
N LEU A 180 -4.13 23.59 -18.32
CA LEU A 180 -3.08 23.52 -17.31
C LEU A 180 -1.98 22.53 -17.70
N LEU A 181 -2.36 21.37 -18.26
CA LEU A 181 -1.44 20.37 -18.78
C LEU A 181 -0.67 20.87 -20.01
N LYS A 182 -1.14 21.91 -20.71
CA LYS A 182 -0.59 22.35 -22.02
C LYS A 182 -0.45 21.16 -22.98
N TRP A 183 -1.38 20.23 -22.88
CA TRP A 183 -1.40 19.00 -23.66
C TRP A 183 -2.85 18.64 -23.94
N THR A 184 -3.18 18.56 -25.23
CA THR A 184 -4.46 18.04 -25.69
C THR A 184 -4.27 16.60 -26.12
N PRO A 185 -4.79 15.62 -25.37
CA PRO A 185 -4.65 14.21 -25.71
C PRO A 185 -5.29 13.88 -27.06
N ALA A 186 -4.63 13.01 -27.83
CA ALA A 186 -5.17 12.59 -29.12
C ALA A 186 -6.52 11.87 -28.96
N GLY A 187 -7.56 12.37 -29.62
CA GLY A 187 -8.86 11.71 -29.65
C GLY A 187 -9.72 11.90 -28.40
N ILE A 188 -9.40 12.85 -27.52
CA ILE A 188 -10.19 13.15 -26.31
C ILE A 188 -11.68 13.44 -26.61
N ASP A 189 -11.98 14.04 -27.77
CA ASP A 189 -13.36 14.34 -28.18
C ASP A 189 -14.12 13.14 -28.78
N ARG A 190 -13.48 11.97 -28.91
CA ARG A 190 -14.08 10.75 -29.47
C ARG A 190 -14.59 9.78 -28.39
N GLY A 191 -14.18 9.99 -27.14
CA GLY A 191 -14.60 9.21 -25.99
C GLY A 191 -16.02 9.55 -25.52
N PRO A 192 -16.55 8.83 -24.52
CA PRO A 192 -17.67 9.34 -23.72
C PRO A 192 -17.26 10.65 -23.02
N GLN A 193 -18.21 11.53 -22.74
CA GLN A 193 -17.97 12.76 -22.01
C GLN A 193 -17.50 12.50 -20.57
N ALA A 194 -18.01 11.43 -19.96
CA ALA A 194 -17.60 10.94 -18.65
C ALA A 194 -17.82 9.43 -18.57
N ILE A 195 -17.08 8.79 -17.66
CA ILE A 195 -17.40 7.44 -17.19
C ILE A 195 -17.75 7.54 -15.71
N VAL A 196 -18.95 7.10 -15.34
CA VAL A 196 -19.46 7.23 -13.97
C VAL A 196 -19.53 5.85 -13.34
N VAL A 197 -18.75 5.64 -12.27
CA VAL A 197 -18.87 4.45 -11.43
C VAL A 197 -19.81 4.76 -10.28
N SER A 198 -20.90 3.99 -10.17
CA SER A 198 -21.91 4.19 -9.13
C SER A 198 -21.83 3.05 -8.13
N LYS A 199 -21.53 3.34 -6.86
CA LYS A 199 -21.45 2.36 -5.77
C LYS A 199 -22.65 2.53 -4.82
N ALA A 200 -23.27 1.43 -4.42
CA ALA A 200 -24.36 1.46 -3.46
C ALA A 200 -23.86 1.92 -2.08
N THR A 201 -24.68 2.68 -1.36
CA THR A 201 -24.39 3.11 0.02
C THR A 201 -24.94 2.16 1.07
N LEU A 202 -25.60 1.08 0.63
CA LEU A 202 -26.18 0.03 1.47
C LEU A 202 -25.83 -1.33 0.87
N GLU A 203 -25.45 -2.25 1.76
CA GLU A 203 -25.23 -3.66 1.45
C GLU A 203 -26.56 -4.41 1.25
N LYS A 204 -26.52 -5.69 0.86
CA LYS A 204 -27.74 -6.52 0.72
C LYS A 204 -28.52 -6.65 2.04
N ASP A 205 -27.83 -6.59 3.18
CA ASP A 205 -28.40 -6.72 4.53
C ASP A 205 -28.66 -5.37 5.22
N GLU A 206 -28.84 -4.29 4.45
CA GLU A 206 -29.10 -2.92 4.93
C GLU A 206 -27.98 -2.31 5.80
N LYS A 207 -26.80 -2.95 5.87
CA LYS A 207 -25.63 -2.35 6.49
C LYS A 207 -25.17 -1.10 5.71
N PRO A 208 -24.95 0.05 6.38
CA PRO A 208 -24.49 1.26 5.72
C PRO A 208 -23.01 1.13 5.32
N ILE A 209 -22.74 1.45 4.06
CA ILE A 209 -21.39 1.52 3.49
C ILE A 209 -21.13 2.95 3.06
N ASN A 210 -19.92 3.45 3.33
CA ASN A 210 -19.49 4.75 2.81
C ASN A 210 -18.43 4.53 1.71
N PRO A 211 -18.85 4.29 0.46
CA PRO A 211 -17.91 4.11 -0.64
C PRO A 211 -17.05 5.37 -0.79
N ARG A 212 -15.78 5.19 -1.16
CA ARG A 212 -14.82 6.27 -1.39
C ARG A 212 -14.20 6.12 -2.77
N ILE A 213 -13.57 7.19 -3.23
CA ILE A 213 -12.72 7.14 -4.42
C ILE A 213 -11.54 6.22 -4.11
N ASP A 214 -11.34 5.20 -4.93
CA ASP A 214 -10.19 4.32 -4.81
C ASP A 214 -8.91 5.07 -5.23
N PRO A 215 -7.73 4.65 -4.73
CA PRO A 215 -6.47 5.24 -5.15
C PRO A 215 -6.29 5.12 -6.67
N ILE A 216 -6.30 6.25 -7.38
CA ILE A 216 -6.11 6.28 -8.84
C ILE A 216 -4.65 6.43 -9.26
N ASN A 217 -3.76 6.67 -8.29
CA ASN A 217 -2.33 6.87 -8.48
C ASN A 217 -1.57 5.84 -7.66
N SER A 218 -0.36 5.51 -8.12
CA SER A 218 0.53 4.63 -7.37
C SER A 218 0.87 5.20 -5.99
N PHE A 219 0.74 4.36 -4.97
CA PHE A 219 1.10 4.67 -3.58
C PHE A 219 2.59 4.98 -3.42
N PHE A 220 3.44 4.52 -4.35
CA PHE A 220 4.89 4.68 -4.26
C PHE A 220 5.41 6.03 -4.73
N LEU A 221 4.59 6.86 -5.39
CA LEU A 221 5.07 8.11 -6.02
C LEU A 221 5.68 9.08 -5.02
N ASP A 222 5.03 9.30 -3.89
CA ASP A 222 5.51 10.24 -2.87
C ASP A 222 6.82 9.73 -2.23
N ASP A 223 6.89 8.42 -1.95
CA ASP A 223 8.08 7.78 -1.37
C ASP A 223 9.27 7.79 -2.35
N LEU A 224 9.02 7.48 -3.63
CA LEU A 224 10.03 7.56 -4.68
C LEU A 224 10.49 9.02 -4.87
N GLY A 225 9.58 9.98 -4.84
CA GLY A 225 9.88 11.41 -4.89
C GLY A 225 10.76 11.86 -3.70
N ALA A 226 10.42 11.43 -2.49
CA ALA A 226 11.20 11.68 -1.27
C ALA A 226 12.60 11.06 -1.33
N ALA A 227 12.71 9.82 -1.82
CA ALA A 227 13.99 9.14 -2.02
C ALA A 227 14.86 9.88 -3.05
N ILE A 228 14.28 10.25 -4.20
CA ILE A 228 14.96 11.03 -5.25
C ILE A 228 15.49 12.35 -4.68
N ASN A 229 14.67 13.09 -3.95
CA ASN A 229 15.05 14.37 -3.35
C ASN A 229 16.14 14.21 -2.30
N SER A 230 16.05 13.17 -1.45
CA SER A 230 17.07 12.88 -0.45
C SER A 230 18.43 12.60 -1.10
N VAL A 231 18.45 11.76 -2.13
CA VAL A 231 19.68 11.43 -2.88
C VAL A 231 20.24 12.65 -3.61
N LYS A 232 19.40 13.43 -4.30
CA LYS A 232 19.81 14.66 -5.01
C LYS A 232 20.42 15.69 -4.05
N ASN A 233 19.82 15.86 -2.87
CA ASN A 233 20.23 16.86 -1.88
C ASN A 233 21.30 16.34 -0.90
N LYS A 234 21.84 15.13 -1.14
CA LYS A 234 22.83 14.46 -0.27
C LYS A 234 22.37 14.36 1.19
N GLN A 235 21.07 14.21 1.40
CA GLN A 235 20.46 13.96 2.70
C GLN A 235 20.46 12.45 2.98
N PRO A 236 20.37 12.03 4.26
CA PRO A 236 20.22 10.62 4.61
C PRO A 236 18.99 10.01 3.92
N ALA A 237 19.20 9.01 3.07
CA ALA A 237 18.14 8.27 2.36
C ALA A 237 17.93 6.87 2.97
N GLY A 238 18.31 6.68 4.24
CA GLY A 238 18.25 5.38 4.92
C GLY A 238 19.00 4.28 4.15
N LEU A 239 18.33 3.15 3.95
CA LEU A 239 18.86 1.97 3.28
C LEU A 239 18.68 1.97 1.75
N VAL A 240 18.08 3.01 1.17
CA VAL A 240 17.81 3.08 -0.29
C VAL A 240 19.10 3.01 -1.11
N LEU A 241 20.12 3.77 -0.72
CA LEU A 241 21.39 3.78 -1.45
C LEU A 241 22.13 2.45 -1.36
N PRO A 242 22.30 1.82 -0.19
CA PRO A 242 22.82 0.46 -0.09
C PRO A 242 22.01 -0.58 -0.88
N TYR A 243 20.69 -0.47 -0.89
CA TYR A 243 19.82 -1.39 -1.61
C TYR A 243 19.98 -1.30 -3.14
N LEU A 244 20.14 -0.09 -3.67
CA LEU A 244 20.30 0.18 -5.11
C LEU A 244 21.75 0.14 -5.58
N ALA A 245 22.71 -0.03 -4.68
CA ALA A 245 24.12 -0.09 -5.05
C ALA A 245 24.37 -1.37 -5.86
N GLU A 246 25.10 -1.23 -6.97
CA GLU A 246 25.59 -2.41 -7.68
C GLU A 246 26.52 -3.21 -6.75
N PRO A 247 26.28 -4.52 -6.59
CA PRO A 247 27.14 -5.34 -5.77
C PRO A 247 28.53 -5.41 -6.41
N SER A 248 29.56 -5.23 -5.59
CA SER A 248 30.92 -5.49 -6.04
C SER A 248 31.10 -6.99 -6.27
N GLU A 249 31.69 -7.38 -7.40
CA GLU A 249 32.16 -8.75 -7.62
C GLU A 249 33.33 -9.11 -6.69
N SER A 250 34.07 -8.10 -6.20
CA SER A 250 35.11 -8.33 -5.20
C SER A 250 34.51 -8.63 -3.83
N GLY A 251 35.01 -9.69 -3.18
CA GLY A 251 34.54 -10.11 -1.86
C GLY A 251 33.32 -11.03 -1.87
N ARG A 252 32.87 -11.51 -3.05
CA ARG A 252 31.89 -12.61 -3.11
C ARG A 252 32.49 -13.88 -2.51
N VAL A 253 31.78 -14.47 -1.55
CA VAL A 253 32.13 -15.74 -0.92
C VAL A 253 31.13 -16.79 -1.34
N ASP A 254 31.61 -17.94 -1.80
CA ASP A 254 30.76 -19.12 -1.95
C ASP A 254 30.29 -19.58 -0.57
N SER A 255 29.04 -19.27 -0.24
CA SER A 255 28.46 -19.61 1.05
C SER A 255 28.14 -21.10 1.20
N THR A 256 28.43 -21.92 0.17
CA THR A 256 28.31 -23.37 0.20
C THR A 256 29.64 -24.09 0.45
N SER A 257 30.78 -23.37 0.46
CA SER A 257 32.05 -23.97 0.80
C SER A 257 32.09 -24.38 2.28
N ILE A 258 32.80 -25.47 2.58
CA ILE A 258 32.88 -26.00 3.94
C ILE A 258 33.53 -24.97 4.86
N GLU A 259 34.58 -24.30 4.38
CA GLU A 259 35.31 -23.28 5.14
C GLU A 259 34.40 -22.09 5.49
N ALA A 260 33.57 -21.63 4.55
CA ALA A 260 32.66 -20.51 4.79
C ALA A 260 31.51 -20.89 5.72
N ILE A 261 31.03 -22.13 5.65
CA ILE A 261 30.01 -22.65 6.56
C ILE A 261 30.58 -22.78 7.98
N ASP A 262 31.77 -23.37 8.12
CA ASP A 262 32.43 -23.58 9.42
C ASP A 262 32.71 -22.26 10.14
N GLU A 263 33.24 -21.26 9.43
CA GLU A 263 33.46 -19.91 9.96
C GLU A 263 32.16 -19.30 10.51
N LYS A 264 31.06 -19.38 9.74
CA LYS A 264 29.75 -18.81 10.10
C LYS A 264 29.02 -19.59 11.19
N LEU A 265 29.45 -20.81 11.51
CA LEU A 265 28.92 -21.64 12.59
C LEU A 265 29.81 -21.66 13.83
N SER A 266 30.88 -20.85 13.84
CA SER A 266 31.71 -20.67 15.02
C SER A 266 30.88 -20.27 16.25
N LEU A 267 31.29 -20.75 17.42
CA LEU A 267 30.56 -20.54 18.67
C LEU A 267 30.37 -19.06 19.01
N ASP A 268 31.34 -18.22 18.63
CA ASP A 268 31.31 -16.77 18.85
C ASP A 268 30.24 -16.05 18.01
N LEU A 269 29.68 -16.71 16.97
CA LEU A 269 28.64 -16.17 16.10
C LEU A 269 27.25 -16.74 16.40
N LEU A 270 27.14 -17.69 17.33
CA LEU A 270 25.84 -18.21 17.73
C LEU A 270 25.09 -17.17 18.56
N PRO A 271 23.80 -16.90 18.26
CA PRO A 271 23.01 -16.02 19.09
C PRO A 271 22.73 -16.65 20.45
N ASP A 272 22.74 -15.83 21.49
CA ASP A 272 22.39 -16.27 22.85
C ASP A 272 20.90 -16.60 23.01
N GLY A 273 20.06 -16.11 22.09
CA GLY A 273 18.64 -16.44 22.03
C GLY A 273 18.32 -17.36 20.86
N ARG A 274 17.55 -18.40 21.15
CA ARG A 274 16.95 -19.33 20.18
C ARG A 274 15.49 -19.50 20.53
N TRP A 275 14.63 -19.63 19.52
CA TRP A 275 13.23 -19.92 19.78
C TRP A 275 13.11 -21.29 20.47
N PRO A 276 12.27 -21.43 21.52
CA PRO A 276 12.18 -22.67 22.30
C PRO A 276 11.37 -23.76 21.58
N SER A 277 11.68 -24.02 20.31
CA SER A 277 11.05 -25.04 19.45
C SER A 277 11.74 -26.40 19.62
N GLN A 278 10.96 -27.47 19.47
CA GLN A 278 11.46 -28.85 19.41
C GLN A 278 12.41 -29.08 18.22
N PHE A 279 12.18 -28.36 17.12
CA PHE A 279 12.96 -28.47 15.91
C PHE A 279 14.02 -27.38 15.86
N SER A 280 15.26 -27.78 15.56
CA SER A 280 16.36 -26.85 15.27
C SER A 280 16.32 -26.37 13.82
N LEU A 281 16.95 -25.21 13.56
CA LEU A 281 17.19 -24.75 12.20
C LEU A 281 18.02 -25.78 11.42
N THR A 282 17.75 -25.85 10.11
CA THR A 282 18.64 -26.55 9.18
C THR A 282 19.97 -25.81 9.07
N LEU A 283 21.01 -26.50 8.61
CA LEU A 283 22.38 -25.96 8.52
C LEU A 283 22.44 -24.55 7.89
N MET A 284 21.86 -24.40 6.70
CA MET A 284 21.91 -23.12 5.97
C MET A 284 21.02 -22.04 6.58
N GLN A 285 19.95 -22.42 7.29
CA GLN A 285 19.16 -21.47 8.06
C GLN A 285 19.97 -20.95 9.26
N GLN A 286 20.70 -21.81 9.97
CA GLN A 286 21.56 -21.38 11.08
C GLN A 286 22.68 -20.45 10.59
N VAL A 287 23.34 -20.82 9.47
CA VAL A 287 24.35 -19.96 8.81
C VAL A 287 23.75 -18.59 8.50
N ALA A 288 22.53 -18.55 7.97
CA ALA A 288 21.84 -17.31 7.63
C ALA A 288 21.47 -16.46 8.87
N VAL A 289 21.05 -17.07 9.99
CA VAL A 289 20.80 -16.35 11.25
C VAL A 289 22.08 -15.75 11.82
N ASN A 290 23.13 -16.58 11.95
CA ASN A 290 24.41 -16.15 12.51
C ASN A 290 24.99 -14.99 11.69
N GLU A 291 25.07 -15.18 10.37
CA GLU A 291 25.63 -14.18 9.47
C GLU A 291 24.76 -12.92 9.43
N GLY A 292 23.43 -13.06 9.41
CA GLY A 292 22.51 -11.92 9.40
C GLY A 292 22.64 -11.06 10.65
N LEU A 293 22.64 -11.68 11.84
CA LEU A 293 22.81 -10.96 13.11
C LEU A 293 24.20 -10.31 13.21
N ARG A 294 25.25 -10.99 12.75
CA ARG A 294 26.62 -10.43 12.70
C ARG A 294 26.70 -9.24 11.75
N ALA A 295 26.21 -9.39 10.52
CA ALA A 295 26.29 -8.36 9.48
C ALA A 295 25.46 -7.12 9.82
N LEU A 296 24.33 -7.30 10.52
CA LEU A 296 23.42 -6.24 10.91
C LEU A 296 23.72 -5.61 12.28
N HIS A 297 24.78 -6.04 12.98
CA HIS A 297 25.10 -5.56 14.32
C HIS A 297 25.25 -4.03 14.39
N SER A 298 25.88 -3.41 13.38
CA SER A 298 26.02 -1.95 13.26
C SER A 298 24.99 -1.30 12.33
N GLY A 299 23.89 -2.01 12.05
CA GLY A 299 22.90 -1.66 11.04
C GLY A 299 23.35 -2.02 9.62
N GLY A 300 22.42 -1.90 8.67
CA GLY A 300 22.69 -2.20 7.25
C GLY A 300 21.56 -2.98 6.61
N LEU A 301 21.91 -3.72 5.55
CA LEU A 301 21.00 -4.56 4.80
C LEU A 301 21.60 -5.95 4.67
N PHE A 302 20.77 -6.96 4.91
CA PHE A 302 21.12 -8.35 4.69
C PHE A 302 19.99 -9.02 3.92
N SER A 303 20.33 -9.62 2.78
CA SER A 303 19.36 -10.28 1.92
C SER A 303 19.55 -11.79 1.98
N LEU A 304 18.43 -12.51 2.08
CA LEU A 304 18.40 -13.96 2.12
C LEU A 304 17.49 -14.48 1.02
N ASN A 305 18.07 -15.29 0.13
CA ASN A 305 17.29 -16.03 -0.85
C ASN A 305 16.71 -17.28 -0.20
N GLY A 306 15.38 -17.44 -0.26
CA GLY A 306 14.70 -18.62 0.26
C GLY A 306 13.65 -19.12 -0.72
N PRO A 307 13.93 -20.19 -1.50
CA PRO A 307 12.93 -20.86 -2.33
C PRO A 307 11.64 -21.23 -1.57
N PRO A 308 10.51 -21.46 -2.27
CA PRO A 308 9.28 -21.92 -1.62
C PRO A 308 9.52 -23.16 -0.74
N GLY A 309 8.94 -23.18 0.47
CA GLY A 309 9.07 -24.32 1.40
C GLY A 309 10.38 -24.39 2.22
N THR A 310 11.32 -23.44 2.07
CA THR A 310 12.62 -23.47 2.79
C THR A 310 12.57 -22.94 4.24
N GLY A 311 11.39 -22.84 4.84
CA GLY A 311 11.24 -22.49 6.26
C GLY A 311 11.72 -21.08 6.65
N LYS A 312 11.56 -20.08 5.77
CA LYS A 312 11.88 -18.67 6.07
C LYS A 312 11.23 -18.16 7.36
N THR A 313 9.99 -18.56 7.60
CA THR A 313 9.24 -18.24 8.83
C THR A 313 9.91 -18.82 10.08
N THR A 314 10.45 -20.04 9.98
CA THR A 314 11.18 -20.68 11.09
C THR A 314 12.48 -19.95 11.39
N LEU A 315 13.21 -19.51 10.36
CA LEU A 315 14.40 -18.68 10.53
C LEU A 315 14.10 -17.39 11.28
N LEU A 316 12.99 -16.71 10.95
CA LEU A 316 12.59 -15.47 11.61
C LEU A 316 12.29 -15.64 13.10
N MET A 317 11.77 -16.80 13.54
CA MET A 317 11.54 -17.06 14.97
C MET A 317 12.84 -16.98 15.78
N ASP A 318 13.93 -17.54 15.26
CA ASP A 318 15.23 -17.50 15.95
C ASP A 318 15.83 -16.09 15.95
N VAL A 319 15.64 -15.30 14.88
CA VAL A 319 16.02 -13.88 14.87
C VAL A 319 15.26 -13.10 15.94
N VAL A 320 13.95 -13.30 16.06
CA VAL A 320 13.12 -12.67 17.10
C VAL A 320 13.60 -13.08 18.49
N ALA A 321 13.86 -14.37 18.72
CA ALA A 321 14.35 -14.86 19.99
C ALA A 321 15.71 -14.25 20.37
N ALA A 322 16.64 -14.15 19.41
CA ALA A 322 17.94 -13.52 19.61
C ALA A 322 17.79 -12.05 20.06
N ILE A 323 16.98 -11.26 19.36
CA ILE A 323 16.73 -9.85 19.69
C ILE A 323 16.07 -9.71 21.07
N LEU A 324 15.11 -10.59 21.41
CA LEU A 324 14.45 -10.57 22.71
C LEU A 324 15.39 -10.90 23.86
N VAL A 325 16.31 -11.85 23.68
CA VAL A 325 17.30 -12.21 24.70
C VAL A 325 18.30 -11.09 24.91
N GLU A 326 18.80 -10.44 23.84
CA GLU A 326 19.66 -9.26 23.99
C GLU A 326 18.96 -8.12 24.72
N ARG A 327 17.68 -7.86 24.42
CA ARG A 327 16.86 -6.90 25.15
C ARG A 327 16.73 -7.28 26.63
N ALA A 328 16.49 -8.55 26.92
CA ALA A 328 16.36 -9.06 28.28
C ALA A 328 17.65 -8.86 29.09
N LYS A 329 18.83 -9.09 28.49
CA LYS A 329 20.12 -8.82 29.13
C LYS A 329 20.28 -7.35 29.54
N ILE A 330 19.81 -6.41 28.72
CA ILE A 330 19.82 -5.00 29.10
C ILE A 330 18.87 -4.75 30.27
N LEU A 331 17.67 -5.34 30.24
CA LEU A 331 16.68 -5.23 31.33
C LEU A 331 17.19 -5.78 32.67
N THR A 332 18.02 -6.83 32.67
CA THR A 332 18.60 -7.37 33.92
C THR A 332 19.67 -6.48 34.53
N THR A 333 20.22 -5.51 33.78
CA THR A 333 21.17 -4.52 34.34
C THR A 333 20.51 -3.47 35.24
N PHE A 334 19.18 -3.32 35.17
CA PHE A 334 18.45 -2.39 36.02
C PHE A 334 18.18 -2.99 37.39
N SER A 335 18.34 -2.20 38.46
CA SER A 335 18.03 -2.65 39.82
C SER A 335 16.55 -3.06 39.99
N THR A 336 15.64 -2.41 39.26
CA THR A 336 14.24 -2.81 39.14
C THR A 336 13.76 -2.58 37.70
N PRO A 337 12.81 -3.38 37.17
CA PRO A 337 12.29 -3.19 35.81
C PRO A 337 11.69 -1.80 35.57
N ASN A 338 11.10 -1.18 36.61
CA ASN A 338 10.52 0.16 36.53
C ASN A 338 11.55 1.25 36.20
N ASN A 339 12.83 1.03 36.54
CA ASN A 339 13.89 1.99 36.23
C ASN A 339 14.15 2.12 34.72
N ALA A 340 13.67 1.19 33.89
CA ALA A 340 13.72 1.30 32.45
C ALA A 340 12.71 2.31 31.86
N PHE A 341 11.78 2.80 32.67
CA PHE A 341 10.69 3.67 32.24
C PHE A 341 10.70 4.98 33.03
N LYS A 342 10.97 6.09 32.34
CA LYS A 342 10.99 7.43 32.95
C LYS A 342 9.72 8.19 32.59
N LYS A 343 8.91 8.57 33.58
CA LYS A 343 7.73 9.42 33.35
C LYS A 343 8.14 10.71 32.62
N CYS A 344 7.52 10.98 31.49
CA CYS A 344 7.82 12.12 30.63
C CYS A 344 6.61 13.01 30.32
N GLY A 345 5.40 12.60 30.72
CA GLY A 345 4.19 13.40 30.54
C GLY A 345 2.94 12.75 31.11
N GLU A 346 1.80 13.38 30.85
CA GLU A 346 0.47 12.88 31.17
C GLU A 346 -0.48 13.22 30.02
N VAL A 347 -1.44 12.35 29.73
CA VAL A 347 -2.52 12.61 28.77
C VAL A 347 -3.88 12.48 29.46
N LYS A 348 -4.78 13.42 29.19
CA LYS A 348 -6.15 13.40 29.72
C LYS A 348 -7.09 12.84 28.67
N TYR A 349 -7.66 11.67 28.95
CA TYR A 349 -8.70 11.09 28.11
C TYR A 349 -10.08 11.67 28.48
N PRO A 350 -10.96 11.96 27.51
CA PRO A 350 -12.27 12.58 27.76
C PRO A 350 -13.14 11.82 28.77
N ASN A 351 -13.00 10.49 28.82
CA ASN A 351 -13.82 9.58 29.63
C ASN A 351 -13.06 8.95 30.82
N GLN A 352 -11.90 9.48 31.21
CA GLN A 352 -11.18 9.00 32.38
C GLN A 352 -11.03 10.12 33.44
N PRO A 353 -11.35 9.83 34.72
CA PRO A 353 -11.30 10.85 35.77
C PRO A 353 -9.87 11.28 36.10
N ASN A 354 -8.87 10.41 35.90
CA ASN A 354 -7.47 10.69 36.17
C ASN A 354 -6.65 10.70 34.87
N PRO A 355 -5.66 11.61 34.74
CA PRO A 355 -4.70 11.57 33.63
C PRO A 355 -3.92 10.25 33.62
N ALA A 356 -3.63 9.75 32.42
CA ALA A 356 -2.73 8.61 32.23
C ALA A 356 -1.28 9.08 32.10
N ASN A 357 -0.36 8.45 32.83
CA ASN A 357 1.07 8.76 32.75
C ASN A 357 1.66 8.28 31.41
N ILE A 358 2.52 9.10 30.80
CA ILE A 358 3.33 8.73 29.64
C ILE A 358 4.76 8.46 30.15
N TYR A 359 5.34 7.35 29.70
CA TYR A 359 6.70 6.94 30.05
C TYR A 359 7.59 6.88 28.80
N ALA A 360 8.77 7.47 28.89
CA ALA A 360 9.84 7.28 27.93
C ALA A 360 10.67 6.05 28.32
N LEU A 361 11.02 5.25 27.33
CA LEU A 361 11.89 4.09 27.47
C LEU A 361 13.37 4.54 27.58
N ASP A 362 14.15 3.92 28.46
CA ASP A 362 15.61 4.12 28.54
C ASP A 362 16.25 3.89 27.16
N ALA A 363 17.18 4.79 26.78
CA ALA A 363 17.82 4.78 25.46
C ALA A 363 18.52 3.47 25.12
N ARG A 364 19.01 2.74 26.14
CA ARG A 364 19.64 1.42 25.95
C ARG A 364 18.69 0.35 25.42
N LEU A 365 17.37 0.61 25.37
CA LEU A 365 16.37 -0.32 24.86
C LEU A 365 15.79 0.08 23.50
N HIS A 366 16.31 1.13 22.85
CA HIS A 366 15.76 1.64 21.59
C HIS A 366 16.06 0.72 20.39
N ASP A 367 17.17 -0.01 20.42
CA ASP A 367 17.64 -0.83 19.29
C ASP A 367 16.96 -2.21 19.18
N PHE A 368 15.91 -2.48 19.96
CA PHE A 368 15.21 -3.78 19.99
C PHE A 368 13.80 -3.75 19.39
N ILE A 369 13.42 -2.65 18.74
CA ILE A 369 12.14 -2.55 18.03
C ILE A 369 12.23 -3.39 16.76
N MET A 370 11.29 -4.33 16.61
CA MET A 370 11.17 -5.16 15.42
C MET A 370 9.96 -4.71 14.61
N VAL A 371 10.16 -4.46 13.32
CA VAL A 371 9.10 -4.16 12.37
C VAL A 371 9.14 -5.24 11.29
N VAL A 372 8.05 -5.99 11.15
CA VAL A 372 7.89 -7.02 10.12
C VAL A 372 6.92 -6.48 9.07
N THR A 373 7.34 -6.45 7.81
CA THR A 373 6.55 -5.94 6.69
C THR A 373 6.51 -6.96 5.56
N SER A 374 5.40 -7.03 4.83
CA SER A 374 5.30 -7.81 3.59
C SER A 374 4.39 -7.10 2.60
N ALA A 375 4.62 -7.30 1.31
CA ALA A 375 3.70 -6.90 0.25
C ALA A 375 2.45 -7.81 0.18
N ASN A 376 2.42 -8.90 0.95
CA ASN A 376 1.28 -9.80 1.06
C ASN A 376 0.78 -9.83 2.51
N ASN A 377 -0.42 -9.31 2.74
CA ASN A 377 -1.05 -9.28 4.07
C ASN A 377 -1.10 -10.67 4.71
N GLY A 378 -1.40 -11.71 3.94
CA GLY A 378 -1.43 -13.09 4.45
C GLY A 378 -0.08 -13.58 4.96
N ALA A 379 1.05 -13.08 4.43
CA ALA A 379 2.36 -13.43 4.95
C ALA A 379 2.63 -12.80 6.33
N VAL A 380 2.19 -11.56 6.56
CA VAL A 380 2.29 -10.90 7.87
C VAL A 380 1.35 -11.56 8.87
N GLU A 381 0.13 -11.88 8.43
CA GLU A 381 -0.85 -12.60 9.24
C GLU A 381 -0.31 -13.96 9.70
N ASN A 382 0.28 -14.73 8.79
CA ASN A 382 0.91 -16.01 9.13
C ASN A 382 1.98 -15.84 10.20
N VAL A 383 2.87 -14.84 10.11
CA VAL A 383 3.89 -14.59 11.15
C VAL A 383 3.24 -14.26 12.50
N THR A 384 2.28 -13.33 12.50
CA THR A 384 1.66 -12.83 13.74
C THR A 384 0.74 -13.85 14.41
N ARG A 385 0.05 -14.70 13.64
CA ARG A 385 -0.80 -15.79 14.16
C ARG A 385 0.00 -17.02 14.55
N GLU A 386 1.04 -17.39 13.80
CA GLU A 386 1.77 -18.64 14.04
C GLU A 386 2.74 -18.57 15.23
N PHE A 387 3.50 -17.49 15.37
CA PHE A 387 4.55 -17.39 16.39
C PHE A 387 4.03 -17.62 17.82
N PRO A 388 2.89 -17.05 18.26
CA PRO A 388 2.40 -17.24 19.63
C PRO A 388 1.76 -18.62 19.88
N LEU A 389 1.64 -19.50 18.89
CA LEU A 389 1.00 -20.80 19.09
C LEU A 389 1.84 -21.70 19.99
N GLN A 390 1.18 -22.37 20.93
CA GLN A 390 1.81 -23.36 21.82
C GLN A 390 2.51 -24.48 21.04
N SER A 391 2.03 -24.83 19.84
CA SER A 391 2.65 -25.82 18.95
C SER A 391 4.01 -25.39 18.39
N LYS A 392 4.37 -24.10 18.47
CA LYS A 392 5.71 -23.60 18.12
C LYS A 392 6.69 -23.64 19.30
N ILE A 393 6.24 -24.07 20.47
CA ILE A 393 7.06 -24.21 21.68
C ILE A 393 7.19 -25.71 21.98
N ASP A 394 8.39 -26.16 22.29
CA ASP A 394 8.65 -27.53 22.72
C ASP A 394 7.81 -27.85 23.97
N PRO A 395 7.13 -29.02 24.01
CA PRO A 395 6.33 -29.44 25.16
C PRO A 395 7.04 -29.33 26.52
N GLN A 396 8.36 -29.46 26.57
CA GLN A 396 9.11 -29.34 27.83
C GLN A 396 9.05 -27.93 28.46
N TYR A 397 8.69 -26.90 27.69
CA TYR A 397 8.62 -25.51 28.15
C TYR A 397 7.19 -25.00 28.37
N HIS A 398 6.16 -25.80 28.10
CA HIS A 398 4.76 -25.34 28.18
C HIS A 398 4.39 -24.82 29.56
N ASP A 399 4.84 -25.49 30.62
CA ASP A 399 4.54 -25.10 32.01
C ASP A 399 5.17 -23.75 32.40
N ILE A 400 6.27 -23.34 31.76
CA ILE A 400 6.96 -22.08 32.07
C ILE A 400 6.62 -20.95 31.08
N ALA A 401 6.14 -21.29 29.88
CA ALA A 401 5.78 -20.35 28.82
C ALA A 401 4.30 -19.90 28.89
N ASP A 402 3.59 -20.20 29.97
CA ASP A 402 2.15 -19.93 30.11
C ASP A 402 1.80 -18.51 30.61
N TYR A 403 2.81 -17.72 31.03
CA TYR A 403 2.59 -16.42 31.70
C TYR A 403 1.69 -15.44 30.93
N PHE A 404 1.75 -15.44 29.59
CA PHE A 404 0.94 -14.57 28.73
C PHE A 404 -0.15 -15.31 27.94
N SER A 405 -0.44 -16.58 28.24
CA SER A 405 -1.40 -17.38 27.46
C SER A 405 -2.83 -16.80 27.43
N PRO A 406 -3.37 -16.17 28.50
CA PRO A 406 -4.71 -15.58 28.42
C PRO A 406 -4.74 -14.38 27.46
N THR A 407 -3.70 -13.55 27.50
CA THR A 407 -3.55 -12.39 26.61
C THR A 407 -3.36 -12.83 25.16
N ALA A 408 -2.48 -13.80 24.91
CA ALA A 408 -2.26 -14.36 23.57
C ALA A 408 -3.56 -14.96 23.00
N THR A 409 -4.29 -15.73 23.81
CA THR A 409 -5.59 -16.32 23.41
C THR A 409 -6.61 -15.24 23.09
N ALA A 410 -6.71 -14.18 23.89
CA ALA A 410 -7.65 -13.09 23.65
C ALA A 410 -7.32 -12.32 22.35
N LEU A 411 -6.03 -12.09 22.07
CA LEU A 411 -5.59 -11.43 20.83
C LEU A 411 -5.87 -12.29 19.60
N LEU A 412 -5.67 -13.61 19.68
CA LEU A 412 -5.96 -14.53 18.58
C LEU A 412 -7.48 -14.66 18.32
N LYS A 413 -8.32 -14.68 19.36
CA LYS A 413 -9.78 -14.73 19.21
C LYS A 413 -10.38 -13.45 18.62
N LYS A 414 -9.83 -12.29 18.99
CA LYS A 414 -10.30 -11.02 18.44
C LYS A 414 -10.08 -10.94 16.91
N GLY A 415 -9.00 -11.53 16.41
CA GLY A 415 -8.77 -11.64 14.96
C GLY A 415 -9.69 -12.63 14.23
N SER A 416 -10.23 -13.64 14.92
CA SER A 416 -11.19 -14.58 14.32
C SER A 416 -12.63 -14.05 14.34
N ASP A 417 -13.00 -13.26 15.34
CA ASP A 417 -14.36 -12.69 15.44
C ASP A 417 -14.58 -11.59 14.37
N ASP A 418 -13.56 -10.77 14.07
CA ASP A 418 -13.60 -9.79 12.98
C ASP A 418 -13.65 -10.46 11.57
N GLU A 419 -13.15 -11.69 11.41
CA GLU A 419 -13.21 -12.47 10.15
C GLU A 419 -14.47 -13.34 10.01
N SER A 420 -15.15 -13.64 11.12
CA SER A 420 -16.40 -14.40 11.11
C SER A 420 -17.60 -13.59 10.60
N GLU A 421 -17.48 -12.25 10.52
CA GLU A 421 -18.45 -11.40 9.82
C GLU A 421 -18.27 -11.41 8.29
N ASP A 422 -17.09 -11.80 7.77
CA ASP A 422 -16.77 -11.83 6.33
C ASP A 422 -16.82 -13.23 5.68
N THR A 423 -17.08 -14.30 6.46
CA THR A 423 -17.14 -15.68 5.94
C THR A 423 -18.38 -16.49 6.36
N ALA A 424 -19.40 -15.86 6.97
CA ALA A 424 -20.68 -16.51 7.26
C ALA A 424 -21.56 -16.59 5.99
N GLY A 425 -21.11 -17.38 5.01
CA GLY A 425 -21.78 -17.51 3.72
C GLY A 425 -21.63 -18.88 3.06
N GLU A 426 -21.31 -19.96 3.77
CA GLU A 426 -21.53 -21.32 3.26
C GLU A 426 -21.37 -22.39 4.37
N HIS A 427 -22.46 -22.75 5.03
CA HIS A 427 -22.60 -24.10 5.57
C HIS A 427 -24.03 -24.59 5.36
N ASN A 428 -24.24 -25.26 4.23
CA ASN A 428 -25.38 -26.13 4.01
C ASN A 428 -25.13 -27.46 4.74
N THR A 429 -25.99 -27.72 5.72
CA THR A 429 -26.50 -29.02 6.20
C THR A 429 -25.87 -30.30 5.65
N VAL A 430 -25.33 -31.15 6.53
CA VAL A 430 -25.56 -32.61 6.45
C VAL A 430 -25.80 -33.18 7.85
N ASN A 431 -26.90 -33.92 7.95
CA ASN A 431 -27.43 -34.64 9.11
C ASN A 431 -26.56 -35.83 9.56
N ALA A 432 -26.78 -36.17 10.84
CA ALA A 432 -26.64 -37.48 11.52
C ALA A 432 -25.24 -37.96 11.90
#